data_AF-A0A525PQ11-F1
#
_entry.id   AF-A0A525PQ11-F1
#
_cell.length_a   1.000
_cell.length_b   1.000
_cell.length_c   1.000
_cell.angle_alpha   90.00
_cell.angle_beta   90.00
_cell.angle_gamma   90.00
#
_symmetry.space_group_name_H-M   'P 1'
#
loop_
_entity.id
_entity.type
_entity.pdbx_description
1 polymer ?
#
loop_
_entity_poly.entity_id
_entity_poly.type
_entity_poly.pdbx_seq_one_letter_code
_entity_poly.pdbx_strand_id
1 'polypeptide(L)'
;MNLGFTPTWYQALPSVDITMPVSFAYGLSGNSPTPLGATEGSGSWSVGVQADIHARHTIGLAYNDYFGRWERENGQVVAAGGNAPLQDRGWLSLTLKTAF
;
A
#
# COMPACT_ATOMS: atom_id res chain seq x y z
N MET A 1 3.24 -11.41 -7.18
CA MET A 1 2.09 -10.83 -7.91
C MET A 1 1.89 -9.39 -7.44
N ASN A 2 1.61 -8.46 -8.34
CA ASN A 2 1.21 -7.11 -7.99
C ASN A 2 -0.05 -6.74 -8.79
N LEU A 3 -1.09 -6.28 -8.10
CA LEU A 3 -2.34 -5.81 -8.67
C LEU A 3 -2.54 -4.35 -8.28
N GLY A 4 -2.85 -3.51 -9.27
CA GLY A 4 -3.15 -2.10 -9.07
C GLY A 4 -4.48 -1.76 -9.71
N PHE A 5 -5.31 -1.01 -8.98
CA PHE A 5 -6.58 -0.49 -9.47
C PHE A 5 -6.75 0.96 -9.01
N THR A 6 -6.92 1.87 -9.96
CA THR A 6 -7.00 3.31 -9.69
C THR A 6 -8.23 3.90 -10.39
N PRO A 7 -9.45 3.68 -9.86
CA PRO A 7 -10.63 4.34 -10.37
C PRO A 7 -10.49 5.86 -10.23
N THR A 8 -10.97 6.57 -11.25
CA THR A 8 -10.99 8.02 -11.32
C THR A 8 -12.40 8.47 -11.66
N TRP A 9 -12.96 9.37 -10.86
CA TRP A 9 -14.24 10.02 -11.09
C TRP A 9 -13.99 11.49 -11.40
N TYR A 10 -14.19 11.85 -12.66
CA TYR A 10 -14.10 13.24 -13.10
C TYR A 10 -15.35 14.01 -12.69
N GLN A 11 -15.16 15.22 -12.17
CA GLN A 11 -16.24 16.11 -11.73
C GLN A 11 -17.21 15.44 -10.74
N ALA A 12 -16.69 14.58 -9.86
CA ALA A 12 -17.49 13.92 -8.82
C ALA A 12 -18.18 14.95 -7.89
N LEU A 13 -17.53 16.10 -7.72
CA LEU A 13 -18.12 17.33 -7.17
C LEU A 13 -17.85 18.48 -8.15
N PRO A 14 -18.52 19.65 -8.01
CA PRO A 14 -18.26 20.80 -8.86
C PRO A 14 -16.78 21.19 -8.85
N SER A 15 -16.11 20.99 -9.99
CA SER A 15 -14.68 21.26 -10.19
C SER A 15 -13.71 20.43 -9.33
N VAL A 16 -14.13 19.26 -8.86
CA VAL A 16 -13.25 18.33 -8.13
C VAL A 16 -13.23 16.97 -8.80
N ASP A 17 -12.04 16.52 -9.15
CA ASP A 17 -11.80 15.16 -9.62
C ASP A 17 -11.34 14.30 -8.43
N ILE A 18 -11.88 13.09 -8.31
CA ILE A 18 -11.52 12.16 -7.24
C ILE A 18 -10.84 10.94 -7.85
N THR A 19 -9.67 10.59 -7.32
CA THR A 19 -8.88 9.42 -7.73
C THR A 19 -8.66 8.53 -6.52
N MET A 20 -8.90 7.22 -6.63
CA MET A 20 -8.71 6.29 -5.50
C MET A 20 -7.73 5.18 -5.85
N PRO A 21 -6.42 5.36 -5.64
CA PRO A 21 -5.43 4.31 -5.90
C PRO A 21 -5.52 3.18 -4.89
N VAL A 22 -5.59 1.94 -5.37
CA VAL A 22 -5.51 0.72 -4.57
C VAL A 22 -4.43 -0.18 -5.16
N SER A 23 -3.54 -0.69 -4.31
CA SER A 23 -2.52 -1.66 -4.72
C SER A 23 -2.45 -2.85 -3.77
N PHE A 24 -2.15 -4.02 -4.31
CA PHE A 24 -1.98 -5.25 -3.56
C PHE A 24 -0.83 -6.07 -4.14
N ALA A 25 0.20 -6.28 -3.34
CA ALA A 25 1.37 -7.08 -3.68
C ALA A 25 1.44 -8.31 -2.79
N TYR A 26 1.63 -9.50 -3.39
CA TYR A 26 1.70 -10.79 -2.68
C TYR A 26 2.77 -11.69 -3.30
N GLY A 27 3.64 -12.26 -2.46
CA GLY A 27 4.61 -13.29 -2.83
C GLY A 27 3.95 -14.66 -2.96
N LEU A 28 3.82 -15.16 -4.19
CA LEU A 28 3.06 -16.38 -4.49
C LEU A 28 3.75 -17.64 -3.99
N SER A 29 4.98 -17.87 -4.43
CA SER A 29 5.81 -18.99 -4.00
C SER A 29 7.28 -18.70 -4.27
N GLY A 30 8.15 -19.26 -3.44
CA GLY A 30 9.59 -19.05 -3.49
C GLY A 30 10.01 -17.74 -2.83
N ASN A 31 11.22 -17.74 -2.31
CA ASN A 31 11.85 -16.57 -1.71
C ASN A 31 12.90 -16.03 -2.67
N SER A 32 12.85 -14.73 -2.92
CA SER A 32 13.90 -14.07 -3.70
C SER A 32 15.26 -14.23 -3.01
N PRO A 33 16.33 -14.55 -3.75
CA PRO A 33 17.68 -14.60 -3.19
C PRO A 33 18.24 -13.21 -2.84
N THR A 34 17.58 -12.13 -3.30
CA THR A 34 17.98 -10.75 -2.99
C THR A 34 17.45 -10.29 -1.63
N PRO A 35 18.27 -9.56 -0.84
CA PRO A 35 17.79 -8.88 0.36
C PRO A 35 16.60 -7.97 0.04
N LEU A 36 15.55 -8.02 0.85
CA LEU A 36 14.28 -7.29 0.65
C LEU A 36 13.50 -7.66 -0.62
N GLY A 37 13.84 -8.77 -1.27
CA GLY A 37 13.06 -9.30 -2.38
C GLY A 37 11.72 -9.91 -1.94
N ALA A 38 10.88 -10.24 -2.92
CA ALA A 38 9.59 -10.86 -2.66
C ALA A 38 9.78 -12.19 -1.89
N THR A 39 9.01 -12.35 -0.82
CA THR A 39 9.03 -13.54 0.04
C THR A 39 7.67 -14.22 -0.04
N GLU A 40 7.65 -15.55 -0.08
CA GLU A 40 6.42 -16.33 -0.13
C GLU A 40 5.50 -15.98 1.07
N GLY A 41 4.21 -15.80 0.81
CA GLY A 41 3.22 -15.47 1.83
C GLY A 41 3.39 -14.09 2.46
N SER A 42 4.26 -13.25 1.90
CA SER A 42 4.51 -11.89 2.34
C SER A 42 4.12 -10.87 1.27
N GLY A 43 3.76 -9.68 1.70
CA GLY A 43 3.32 -8.64 0.80
C GLY A 43 2.98 -7.33 1.48
N SER A 44 2.34 -6.46 0.70
CA SER A 44 1.90 -5.14 1.14
C SER A 44 0.65 -4.76 0.38
N TRP A 45 -0.18 -3.94 0.98
CA TRP A 45 -1.32 -3.35 0.31
C TRP A 45 -1.42 -1.87 0.64
N SER A 46 -1.99 -1.11 -0.28
CA SER A 46 -2.26 0.30 -0.06
C SER A 46 -3.62 0.67 -0.61
N VAL A 47 -4.27 1.60 0.08
CA VAL A 47 -5.51 2.23 -0.35
C VAL A 47 -5.36 3.72 -0.14
N GLY A 48 -5.70 4.51 -1.15
CA GLY A 48 -5.68 5.96 -1.04
C GLY A 48 -6.84 6.59 -1.75
N VAL A 49 -7.09 7.85 -1.40
CA VAL A 49 -8.04 8.74 -2.03
C VAL A 49 -7.35 10.08 -2.25
N GLN A 50 -7.53 10.64 -3.43
CA GLN A 50 -6.99 11.93 -3.83
C GLN A 50 -8.13 12.76 -4.41
N ALA A 51 -8.20 14.01 -4.00
CA ALA A 51 -9.10 15.01 -4.54
C ALA A 51 -8.28 16.13 -5.19
N ASP A 52 -8.55 16.39 -6.46
CA ASP A 52 -7.96 17.46 -7.24
C ASP A 52 -8.99 18.56 -7.46
N ILE A 53 -8.82 19.67 -6.75
CA ILE A 53 -9.73 20.82 -6.75
C ILE A 53 -9.21 21.86 -7.76
N HIS A 54 -10.02 22.14 -8.78
CA HIS A 54 -9.71 23.08 -9.86
C HIS A 54 -8.35 22.84 -10.55
N ALA A 55 -7.81 21.62 -10.49
CA ALA A 55 -6.44 21.28 -10.90
C ALA A 55 -5.34 22.16 -10.27
N ARG A 56 -5.65 22.86 -9.16
CA ARG A 56 -4.73 23.76 -8.44
C ARG A 56 -4.37 23.23 -7.07
N HIS A 57 -5.31 22.57 -6.39
CA HIS A 57 -5.09 22.01 -5.06
C HIS A 57 -5.32 20.51 -5.10
N THR A 58 -4.29 19.74 -4.75
CA THR A 58 -4.38 18.29 -4.63
C THR A 58 -4.28 17.93 -3.16
N ILE A 59 -5.27 17.19 -2.67
CA ILE A 59 -5.32 16.63 -1.32
C ILE A 59 -5.34 15.12 -1.46
N GLY A 60 -4.33 14.43 -0.93
CA GLY A 60 -4.22 12.99 -0.97
C GLY A 60 -4.16 12.39 0.42
N LEU A 61 -4.89 11.31 0.66
CA LEU A 61 -4.80 10.49 1.84
C LEU A 61 -4.53 9.05 1.41
N ALA A 62 -3.53 8.39 1.98
CA ALA A 62 -3.25 6.99 1.70
C ALA A 62 -2.94 6.23 2.98
N TYR A 63 -3.43 5.01 3.09
CA TYR A 63 -3.05 4.04 4.10
C TYR A 63 -2.24 2.93 3.43
N ASN A 64 -1.12 2.58 4.04
CA ASN A 64 -0.23 1.54 3.57
C ASN A 64 -0.01 0.55 4.69
N ASP A 65 -0.04 -0.73 4.37
CA ASP A 65 0.08 -1.79 5.35
C ASP A 65 0.81 -2.99 4.77
N TYR A 66 1.31 -3.83 5.67
CA TYR A 66 2.18 -4.95 5.34
C TYR A 66 1.64 -6.22 5.96
N PHE A 67 1.93 -7.34 5.33
CA PHE A 67 1.63 -8.65 5.89
C PHE A 67 2.75 -9.62 5.56
N GLY A 68 2.96 -10.60 6.42
CA GLY A 68 3.95 -11.64 6.20
C GLY A 68 3.76 -12.78 7.18
N ARG A 69 4.35 -13.92 6.87
CA ARG A 69 4.23 -15.12 7.69
C ARG A 69 5.33 -15.14 8.75
N TRP A 70 4.90 -15.29 10.01
CA TRP A 70 5.79 -15.62 11.10
C TRP A 70 5.88 -17.13 11.23
N GLU A 71 7.10 -17.67 11.32
CA GLU A 71 7.32 -19.06 11.65
C GLU A 71 7.55 -19.16 13.15
N ARG A 72 6.73 -20.00 13.79
CA ARG A 72 6.74 -20.20 15.24
C ARG A 72 6.95 -21.66 15.56
N GLU A 73 7.85 -21.94 16.49
CA GLU A 73 8.08 -23.27 17.05
C GLU A 73 7.92 -23.19 18.57
N ASN A 74 7.11 -24.08 19.15
CA ASN A 74 6.76 -24.07 20.58
C ASN A 74 6.32 -22.69 21.14
N GLY A 75 5.65 -21.88 20.31
CA GLY A 75 5.16 -20.54 20.70
C GLY A 75 6.20 -19.42 20.61
N GLN A 76 7.45 -19.72 20.27
CA GLN A 76 8.48 -18.71 19.99
C GLN A 76 8.61 -18.45 18.49
N VAL A 77 8.86 -17.19 18.12
CA VAL A 77 9.18 -16.81 16.74
C VAL A 77 10.59 -17.29 16.43
N VAL A 78 10.71 -18.17 15.44
CA VAL A 78 12.00 -18.75 14.99
C VAL A 78 12.47 -18.17 13.66
N ALA A 79 11.53 -17.70 12.83
CA ALA A 79 11.84 -16.96 11.61
C ALA A 79 10.70 -16.01 11.23
N ALA A 80 11.04 -15.00 10.43
CA ALA A 80 10.10 -14.02 9.90
C ALA A 80 10.27 -13.92 8.39
N GLY A 81 9.21 -14.23 7.64
CA GLY A 81 9.23 -14.12 6.18
C GLY A 81 8.95 -12.69 5.73
N GLY A 82 9.89 -12.08 4.99
CA GLY A 82 9.69 -10.81 4.29
C GLY A 82 9.22 -9.68 5.20
N ASN A 83 8.01 -9.18 4.94
CA ASN A 83 7.37 -8.08 5.65
C ASN A 83 6.69 -8.50 6.96
N ALA A 84 6.86 -9.74 7.45
CA ALA A 84 6.29 -10.16 8.72
C ALA A 84 6.63 -9.19 9.88
N PRO A 85 7.88 -8.69 10.04
CA PRO A 85 8.22 -7.69 11.05
C PRO A 85 7.62 -6.29 10.85
N LEU A 86 6.99 -6.05 9.69
CA LEU A 86 6.31 -4.80 9.35
C LEU A 86 4.79 -4.93 9.46
N GLN A 87 4.26 -6.10 9.82
CA GLN A 87 2.83 -6.36 9.87
C GLN A 87 2.07 -5.45 10.85
N ASP A 88 2.75 -4.90 11.85
CA ASP A 88 2.22 -3.94 12.81
C ASP A 88 2.61 -2.48 12.48
N ARG A 89 3.24 -2.25 11.33
CA ARG A 89 3.77 -0.96 10.90
C ARG A 89 2.97 -0.33 9.76
N GLY A 90 1.67 -0.58 9.74
CA GLY A 90 0.74 0.18 8.92
C GLY A 90 0.84 1.68 9.21
N TRP A 91 0.75 2.52 8.17
CA TRP A 91 0.93 3.97 8.29
C TRP A 91 0.02 4.76 7.34
N LEU A 92 -0.28 5.99 7.76
CA LEU A 92 -1.13 6.91 7.03
C LEU A 92 -0.26 8.05 6.44
N SER A 93 -0.50 8.38 5.18
CA SER A 93 0.12 9.48 4.45
C SER A 93 -0.91 10.54 4.16
N LEU A 94 -0.59 11.79 4.48
CA LEU A 94 -1.34 12.97 4.03
C LEU A 94 -0.46 13.79 3.09
N THR A 95 -0.98 14.08 1.91
CA THR A 95 -0.30 14.87 0.87
C THR A 95 -1.14 16.10 0.57
N LEU A 96 -0.50 17.27 0.61
CA LEU A 96 -1.09 18.55 0.22
C LEU A 96 -0.18 19.18 -0.83
N LYS A 97 -0.72 19.47 -2.00
CA LYS A 97 0.00 20.16 -3.08
C LYS A 97 -0.84 21.33 -3.57
N THR A 98 -0.17 22.46 -3.77
CA THR A 98 -0.76 23.63 -4.43
C THR A 98 0.11 24.01 -5.61
N ALA A 99 -0.51 24.31 -6.75
CA ALA A 99 0.14 24.88 -7.92
C ALA A 99 -0.29 26.36 -8.06
N PHE A 100 0.67 27.22 -8.40
CA PHE A 100 0.50 28.66 -8.58
C PHE A 100 0.66 29.06 -10.04
#